data_AF-B2IGZ0-F1
#
_entry.id   AF-B2IGZ0-F1
#
_cell.length_a   1.000
_cell.length_b   1.000
_cell.length_c   1.000
_cell.angle_alpha   90.00
_cell.angle_beta   90.00
_cell.angle_gamma   90.00
#
_symmetry.space_group_name_H-M   'P 1'
#
loop_
_entity.id
_entity.type
_entity.pdbx_description
1 polymer ?
#
loop_
_entity_poly.entity_id
_entity_poly.type
_entity_poly.pdbx_seq_one_letter_code
_entity_poly.pdbx_strand_id
1 'polypeptide(L)'
;MTEPQDSFTHASFKVQWAFRHINDLNWFCHGFINAKPYTIRTERNNEGVAIIQTGVSPGIPPQIPLFAGDIVHALRCALDYCWMGLERSVFGDSAKKKTFPVHEERQNLVSPVSEASKRWTLPQIETFIFDKIAPYKAGNELLWQLNRLDNRDKHNLLIVSLGKISFSKLNVTASDGSCISSPSGFTLVVGQEVPLAAVGSPGCKVELDYEIAAPVDIVVNEAGVIESEPLIPTLLKMAEAVNQVVELFRQTFS
;
A
#
# COMPACT_ATOMS: atom_id res chain seq x y z
N MET A 1 5.11 -21.35 30.04
CA MET A 1 4.68 -20.58 28.86
C MET A 1 3.31 -21.10 28.47
N THR A 2 2.36 -20.19 28.26
CA THR A 2 0.96 -20.50 27.93
C THR A 2 0.73 -20.48 26.42
N GLU A 3 1.65 -21.09 25.66
CA GLU A 3 1.54 -21.16 24.20
C GLU A 3 0.27 -21.95 23.80
N PRO A 4 -0.47 -21.51 22.76
CA PRO A 4 -0.12 -20.46 21.79
C PRO A 4 -0.50 -19.02 22.20
N GLN A 5 -1.14 -18.83 23.37
CA GLN A 5 -1.72 -17.55 23.77
C GLN A 5 -0.68 -16.43 23.95
N ASP A 6 0.52 -16.77 24.42
CA ASP A 6 1.63 -15.82 24.55
C ASP A 6 2.04 -15.29 23.16
N SER A 7 2.20 -16.18 22.18
CA SER A 7 2.50 -15.81 20.80
C SER A 7 1.37 -15.00 20.14
N PHE A 8 0.10 -15.31 20.43
CA PHE A 8 -1.02 -14.50 19.94
C PHE A 8 -1.05 -13.10 20.57
N THR A 9 -0.66 -12.97 21.83
CA THR A 9 -0.50 -11.66 22.50
C THR A 9 0.60 -10.84 21.82
N HIS A 10 1.75 -11.47 21.56
CA HIS A 10 2.86 -10.83 20.83
C HIS A 10 2.47 -10.44 19.39
N ALA A 11 1.66 -11.25 18.71
CA ALA A 11 1.12 -10.90 17.39
C ALA A 11 0.29 -9.61 17.42
N SER A 12 -0.57 -9.42 18.42
CA SER A 12 -1.28 -8.14 18.57
C SER A 12 -0.38 -6.96 18.87
N PHE A 13 0.71 -7.14 19.62
CA PHE A 13 1.67 -6.05 19.81
C PHE A 13 2.31 -5.61 18.49
N LYS A 14 2.59 -6.55 17.57
CA LYS A 14 3.05 -6.23 16.22
C LYS A 14 2.00 -5.46 15.40
N VAL A 15 0.73 -5.83 15.50
CA VAL A 15 -0.38 -5.10 14.85
C VAL A 15 -0.54 -3.69 15.42
N GLN A 16 -0.52 -3.55 16.75
CA GLN A 16 -0.59 -2.24 17.42
C GLN A 16 0.60 -1.35 17.05
N TRP A 17 1.79 -1.94 16.92
CA TRP A 17 2.98 -1.25 16.45
C TRP A 17 2.79 -0.73 15.02
N ALA A 18 2.23 -1.54 14.12
CA ALA A 18 1.90 -1.13 12.77
C ALA A 18 0.90 0.03 12.76
N PHE A 19 -0.19 -0.02 13.54
CA PHE A 19 -1.15 1.09 13.64
C PHE A 19 -0.50 2.40 14.12
N ARG A 20 0.41 2.31 15.10
CA ARG A 20 1.18 3.49 15.54
C ARG A 20 2.03 4.05 14.40
N HIS A 21 2.78 3.19 13.70
CA HIS A 21 3.61 3.62 12.57
C HIS A 21 2.78 4.18 11.41
N ILE A 22 1.57 3.68 11.17
CA ILE A 22 0.66 4.25 10.18
C ILE A 22 0.29 5.69 10.55
N ASN A 23 0.03 5.98 11.83
CA ASN A 23 -0.25 7.34 12.28
C ASN A 23 0.97 8.26 12.13
N ASP A 24 2.16 7.77 12.46
CA ASP A 24 3.42 8.53 12.30
C ASP A 24 3.70 8.82 10.82
N LEU A 25 3.52 7.82 9.96
CA LEU A 25 3.61 7.97 8.50
C LEU A 25 2.57 8.94 7.97
N ASN A 26 1.32 8.87 8.42
CA ASN A 26 0.26 9.78 7.99
C ASN A 26 0.61 11.24 8.35
N TRP A 27 1.11 11.48 9.57
CA TRP A 27 1.59 12.80 9.98
C TRP A 27 2.73 13.30 9.08
N PHE A 28 3.69 12.42 8.78
CA PHE A 28 4.82 12.73 7.91
C PHE A 28 4.37 13.03 6.47
N CYS A 29 3.46 12.23 5.91
CA CYS A 29 2.85 12.44 4.61
C CYS A 29 2.14 13.80 4.54
N HIS A 30 1.34 14.15 5.57
CA HIS A 30 0.70 15.45 5.65
C HIS A 30 1.71 16.60 5.67
N GLY A 31 2.79 16.49 6.46
CA GLY A 31 3.86 17.49 6.49
C GLY A 31 4.50 17.69 5.11
N PHE A 32 4.82 16.60 4.42
CA PHE A 32 5.38 16.62 3.08
C PHE A 32 4.40 17.24 2.06
N ILE A 33 3.14 16.83 2.04
CA ILE A 33 2.12 17.36 1.12
C ILE A 33 1.87 18.85 1.38
N ASN A 34 1.82 19.28 2.63
CA ASN A 34 1.62 20.69 3.00
C ASN A 34 2.79 21.60 2.57
N ALA A 35 4.00 21.04 2.38
CA ALA A 35 5.12 21.75 1.77
C ALA A 35 4.95 21.98 0.26
N LYS A 36 3.84 21.51 -0.33
CA LYS A 36 3.50 21.63 -1.76
C LYS A 36 4.61 21.09 -2.68
N PRO A 37 4.96 19.80 -2.58
CA PRO A 37 6.14 19.21 -3.21
C PRO A 37 5.88 18.84 -4.68
N TYR A 38 4.98 19.57 -5.36
CA TYR A 38 4.56 19.27 -6.71
C TYR A 38 5.04 20.37 -7.67
N THR A 39 5.35 19.96 -8.88
CA THR A 39 5.62 20.87 -10.00
C THR A 39 4.50 20.75 -11.00
N ILE A 40 4.05 21.90 -11.51
CA ILE A 40 3.09 21.99 -12.60
C ILE A 40 3.69 22.94 -13.61
N ARG A 41 3.96 22.44 -14.82
CA ARG A 41 4.62 23.20 -15.88
C ARG A 41 3.91 22.96 -17.20
N THR A 42 4.08 23.91 -18.10
CA THR A 42 3.65 23.75 -19.49
C THR A 42 4.88 23.56 -20.36
N GLU A 43 4.88 22.50 -21.15
CA GLU A 43 5.89 22.25 -22.19
C GLU A 43 5.21 22.10 -23.55
N ARG A 44 5.99 21.86 -24.59
CA ARG A 44 5.47 21.50 -25.91
C ARG A 44 5.92 20.10 -26.27
N ASN A 45 4.98 19.31 -26.79
CA ASN A 45 5.32 18.01 -27.36
C ASN A 45 6.01 18.18 -28.72
N ASN A 46 6.42 17.06 -29.32
CA ASN A 46 7.10 17.03 -30.63
C ASN A 46 6.24 17.56 -31.80
N GLU A 47 4.93 17.66 -31.62
CA GLU A 47 3.97 18.18 -32.59
C GLU A 47 3.71 19.68 -32.42
N GLY A 48 4.38 20.30 -31.43
CA GLY A 48 4.23 21.72 -31.10
C GLY A 48 2.98 22.06 -30.27
N VAL A 49 2.24 21.05 -29.80
CA VAL A 49 1.07 21.20 -28.93
C VAL A 49 1.53 21.45 -27.50
N ALA A 50 0.92 22.41 -26.81
CA ALA A 50 1.18 22.66 -25.40
C ALA A 50 0.67 21.49 -24.54
N ILE A 51 1.48 21.05 -23.58
CA ILE A 51 1.17 19.95 -22.65
C ILE A 51 1.34 20.43 -21.20
N ILE A 52 0.45 20.00 -20.31
CA ILE A 52 0.67 20.13 -18.87
C ILE A 52 1.47 18.91 -18.41
N GLN A 53 2.60 19.17 -17.76
CA GLN A 53 3.39 18.17 -17.06
C GLN A 53 3.33 18.40 -15.56
N THR A 54 3.12 17.31 -14.83
CA THR A 54 3.11 17.30 -13.36
C THR A 54 4.25 16.44 -12.85
N GLY A 55 4.85 16.86 -11.74
CA GLY A 55 5.97 16.13 -11.13
C GLY A 55 6.08 16.38 -9.63
N VAL A 56 7.13 15.82 -9.03
CA VAL A 56 7.43 15.92 -7.60
C VAL A 56 8.80 16.56 -7.41
N SER A 57 8.90 17.59 -6.58
CA SER A 57 10.17 18.25 -6.24
C SER A 57 10.15 18.75 -4.79
N PRO A 58 11.13 18.35 -3.94
CA PRO A 58 12.33 17.57 -4.24
C PRO A 58 12.09 16.05 -4.04
N GLY A 59 11.37 15.38 -4.94
CA GLY A 59 11.12 13.93 -4.86
C GLY A 59 10.32 13.48 -3.62
N ILE A 60 10.04 12.17 -3.54
CA ILE A 60 9.44 11.56 -2.35
C ILE A 60 10.52 11.37 -1.28
N PRO A 61 10.35 11.91 -0.06
CA PRO A 61 11.30 11.71 1.02
C PRO A 61 11.48 10.22 1.32
N PRO A 62 12.72 9.73 1.49
CA PRO A 62 13.00 8.31 1.69
C PRO A 62 12.37 7.73 2.96
N GLN A 63 12.01 8.57 3.93
CA GLN A 63 11.32 8.16 5.15
C GLN A 63 9.97 7.51 4.84
N ILE A 64 9.25 7.96 3.80
CA ILE A 64 7.91 7.45 3.47
C ILE A 64 7.97 5.96 3.07
N PRO A 65 8.76 5.54 2.07
CA PRO A 65 8.87 4.12 1.74
C PRO A 65 9.49 3.29 2.87
N LEU A 66 10.42 3.85 3.67
CA LEU A 66 10.97 3.17 4.84
C LEU A 66 9.90 2.86 5.90
N PHE A 67 9.06 3.84 6.24
CA PHE A 67 7.92 3.63 7.14
C PHE A 67 6.95 2.59 6.58
N ALA A 68 6.64 2.66 5.28
CA ALA A 68 5.75 1.71 4.63
C ALA A 68 6.28 0.26 4.72
N GLY A 69 7.58 0.07 4.46
CA GLY A 69 8.27 -1.22 4.62
C GLY A 69 8.20 -1.75 6.06
N ASP A 70 8.53 -0.91 7.05
CA ASP A 70 8.47 -1.28 8.47
C ASP A 70 7.06 -1.71 8.92
N ILE A 71 6.01 -1.01 8.44
CA ILE A 71 4.61 -1.34 8.72
C ILE A 71 4.26 -2.69 8.11
N VAL A 72 4.54 -2.88 6.83
CA VAL A 72 4.31 -4.13 6.10
C VAL A 72 5.03 -5.30 6.79
N HIS A 73 6.28 -5.10 7.18
CA HIS A 73 7.07 -6.12 7.86
C HIS A 73 6.49 -6.48 9.23
N ALA A 74 6.10 -5.49 10.04
CA ALA A 74 5.49 -5.73 11.35
C ALA A 74 4.18 -6.53 11.22
N LEU A 75 3.33 -6.19 10.26
CA LEU A 75 2.09 -6.91 9.97
C LEU A 75 2.36 -8.35 9.51
N ARG A 76 3.34 -8.55 8.63
CA ARG A 76 3.73 -9.89 8.19
C ARG A 76 4.28 -10.74 9.33
N CYS A 77 5.07 -10.13 10.22
CA CYS A 77 5.54 -10.79 11.43
C CYS A 77 4.38 -11.20 12.33
N ALA A 78 3.34 -10.38 12.50
CA ALA A 78 2.19 -10.75 13.35
C ALA A 78 1.58 -12.10 12.96
N LEU A 79 1.43 -12.35 11.65
CA LEU A 79 0.97 -13.65 11.13
C LEU A 79 1.94 -14.79 11.48
N ASP A 80 3.25 -14.55 11.35
CA ASP A 80 4.28 -15.53 11.73
C ASP A 80 4.26 -15.83 13.22
N TYR A 81 4.00 -14.85 14.09
CA TYR A 81 3.84 -15.07 15.52
C TYR A 81 2.66 -16.01 15.80
N CYS A 82 1.51 -15.82 15.15
CA CYS A 82 0.38 -16.74 15.29
C CYS A 82 0.73 -18.16 14.85
N TRP A 83 1.36 -18.31 13.69
CA TRP A 83 1.73 -19.63 13.17
C TRP A 83 2.81 -20.33 14.02
N MET A 84 3.80 -19.56 14.49
CA MET A 84 4.83 -20.05 15.41
C MET A 84 4.27 -20.40 16.78
N GLY A 85 3.22 -19.72 17.24
CA GLY A 85 2.54 -20.05 18.49
C GLY A 85 2.01 -21.48 18.48
N LEU A 86 1.39 -21.91 17.38
CA LEU A 86 0.92 -23.29 17.21
C LEU A 86 2.07 -24.31 17.17
N GLU A 87 3.19 -23.98 16.50
CA GLU A 87 4.37 -24.85 16.53
C GLU A 87 4.94 -24.99 17.95
N ARG A 88 5.03 -23.88 18.69
CA ARG A 88 5.55 -23.86 20.07
C ARG A 88 4.63 -24.54 21.06
N SER A 89 3.31 -24.48 20.88
CA SER A 89 2.37 -25.16 21.77
C SER A 89 2.52 -26.69 21.70
N VAL A 90 3.01 -27.23 20.58
CA VAL A 90 3.22 -28.68 20.40
C VAL A 90 4.64 -29.10 20.76
N PHE A 91 5.65 -28.32 20.37
CA PHE A 91 7.06 -28.75 20.45
C PHE A 91 7.90 -28.03 21.51
N GLY A 92 7.37 -26.99 22.17
CA GLY A 92 8.11 -26.20 23.16
C GLY A 92 9.46 -25.74 22.62
N ASP A 93 10.54 -26.03 23.35
CA ASP A 93 11.92 -25.68 22.99
C ASP A 93 12.42 -26.38 21.72
N SER A 94 11.77 -27.46 21.29
CA SER A 94 12.10 -28.18 20.05
C SER A 94 11.37 -27.60 18.81
N ALA A 95 10.61 -26.51 18.98
CA ALA A 95 9.91 -25.84 17.89
C ALA A 95 10.89 -25.37 16.80
N LYS A 96 10.56 -25.68 15.55
CA LYS A 96 11.34 -25.24 14.38
C LYS A 96 10.77 -23.95 13.82
N LYS A 97 11.60 -23.14 13.18
CA LYS A 97 11.13 -21.94 12.47
C LYS A 97 10.08 -22.33 11.42
N LYS A 98 8.92 -21.69 11.52
CA LYS A 98 7.79 -21.78 10.59
C LYS A 98 7.36 -20.36 10.23
N THR A 99 6.80 -20.27 9.04
CA THR A 99 6.31 -19.02 8.46
C THR A 99 4.85 -19.24 8.08
N PHE A 100 3.99 -18.28 8.40
CA PHE A 100 2.57 -18.34 8.08
C PHE A 100 2.40 -18.52 6.57
N PRO A 101 1.62 -19.52 6.12
CA PRO A 101 1.58 -19.87 4.70
C PRO A 101 0.72 -18.87 3.92
N VAL A 102 1.31 -18.26 2.89
CA VAL A 102 0.64 -17.37 1.92
C VAL A 102 1.18 -17.70 0.54
N HIS A 103 0.30 -17.88 -0.45
CA HIS A 103 0.70 -18.22 -1.82
C HIS A 103 -0.14 -17.50 -2.87
N GLU A 104 0.31 -17.48 -4.12
CA GLU A 104 -0.48 -16.95 -5.24
C GLU A 104 -1.82 -17.70 -5.37
N GLU A 105 -1.77 -19.03 -5.27
CA GLU A 105 -2.88 -19.93 -5.56
C GLU A 105 -3.18 -20.87 -4.39
N ARG A 106 -4.47 -21.17 -4.19
CA ARG A 106 -4.95 -22.08 -3.14
C ARG A 106 -4.26 -23.45 -3.15
N GLN A 107 -3.99 -24.01 -4.33
CA GLN A 107 -3.40 -25.34 -4.45
C GLN A 107 -1.99 -25.46 -3.84
N ASN A 108 -1.22 -24.37 -3.87
CA ASN A 108 0.13 -24.32 -3.32
C ASN A 108 0.13 -24.25 -1.78
N LEU A 109 -1.02 -23.98 -1.15
CA LEU A 109 -1.19 -24.03 0.30
C LEU A 109 -1.51 -25.44 0.82
N VAL A 110 -2.00 -26.35 -0.05
CA VAL A 110 -2.50 -27.68 0.39
C VAL A 110 -1.42 -28.48 1.11
N SER A 111 -0.25 -28.65 0.50
CA SER A 111 0.85 -29.40 1.11
C SER A 111 1.30 -28.82 2.47
N PRO A 112 1.72 -27.54 2.58
CA PRO A 112 2.22 -27.01 3.85
C PRO A 112 1.15 -26.98 4.95
N VAL A 113 -0.13 -26.76 4.61
CA VAL A 113 -1.22 -26.72 5.60
C VAL A 113 -1.58 -28.13 6.08
N SER A 114 -1.67 -29.12 5.18
CA SER A 114 -1.94 -30.51 5.57
C SER A 114 -0.78 -31.13 6.35
N GLU A 115 0.47 -30.78 6.03
CA GLU A 115 1.62 -31.16 6.84
C GLU A 115 1.53 -30.58 8.26
N ALA A 116 1.19 -29.29 8.39
CA ALA A 116 1.02 -28.64 9.70
C ALA A 116 -0.13 -29.26 10.50
N SER A 117 -1.29 -29.48 9.86
CA SER A 117 -2.47 -30.14 10.43
C SER A 117 -2.12 -31.50 11.06
N LYS A 118 -1.42 -32.36 10.30
CA LYS A 118 -0.97 -33.68 10.79
C LYS A 118 0.09 -33.56 11.88
N ARG A 119 1.10 -32.71 11.67
CA ARG A 119 2.23 -32.58 12.58
C ARG A 119 1.84 -32.01 13.94
N TRP A 120 0.89 -31.08 13.96
CA TRP A 120 0.41 -30.46 15.21
C TRP A 120 -0.79 -31.19 15.81
N THR A 121 -1.33 -32.21 15.12
CA THR A 121 -2.55 -32.93 15.52
C THR A 121 -3.73 -31.97 15.69
N LEU A 122 -3.82 -30.97 14.81
CA LEU A 122 -4.85 -29.92 14.80
C LEU A 122 -5.60 -29.96 13.46
N PRO A 123 -6.51 -30.93 13.25
CA PRO A 123 -7.21 -31.09 11.97
C PRO A 123 -8.00 -29.85 11.54
N GLN A 124 -8.48 -29.05 12.51
CA GLN A 124 -9.22 -27.81 12.25
C GLN A 124 -8.39 -26.74 11.53
N ILE A 125 -7.06 -26.87 11.46
CA ILE A 125 -6.18 -25.93 10.74
C ILE A 125 -6.49 -25.88 9.25
N GLU A 126 -6.85 -27.01 8.63
CA GLU A 126 -7.15 -27.03 7.21
C GLU A 126 -8.38 -26.15 6.92
N THR A 127 -9.49 -26.40 7.61
CA THR A 127 -10.71 -25.58 7.50
C THR A 127 -10.46 -24.13 7.90
N PHE A 128 -9.63 -23.89 8.92
CA PHE A 128 -9.29 -22.54 9.36
C PHE A 128 -8.53 -21.74 8.29
N ILE A 129 -7.50 -22.34 7.68
CA ILE A 129 -6.71 -21.68 6.64
C ILE A 129 -7.50 -21.54 5.34
N PHE A 130 -8.21 -22.58 4.89
CA PHE A 130 -8.87 -22.55 3.59
C PHE A 130 -10.19 -21.79 3.59
N ASP A 131 -10.98 -21.91 4.66
CA ASP A 131 -12.36 -21.42 4.66
C ASP A 131 -12.52 -20.10 5.41
N LYS A 132 -11.66 -19.82 6.41
CA LYS A 132 -11.71 -18.57 7.18
C LYS A 132 -10.68 -17.54 6.77
N ILE A 133 -9.42 -17.94 6.58
CA ILE A 133 -8.35 -16.97 6.25
C ILE A 133 -8.18 -16.79 4.74
N ALA A 134 -8.17 -17.89 4.00
CA ALA A 134 -7.94 -17.94 2.55
C ALA A 134 -6.73 -17.09 2.08
N PRO A 135 -5.50 -17.31 2.58
CA PRO A 135 -4.34 -16.43 2.34
C PRO A 135 -3.72 -16.63 0.94
N TYR A 136 -4.50 -16.36 -0.10
CA TYR A 136 -4.12 -16.44 -1.50
C TYR A 136 -4.85 -15.38 -2.32
N LYS A 137 -4.36 -15.09 -3.53
CA LYS A 137 -4.80 -13.94 -4.33
C LYS A 137 -6.30 -13.89 -4.59
N ALA A 138 -6.89 -15.00 -5.03
CA ALA A 138 -8.33 -15.10 -5.29
C ALA A 138 -9.20 -15.22 -4.02
N GLY A 139 -8.59 -15.25 -2.84
CA GLY A 139 -9.26 -15.32 -1.55
C GLY A 139 -9.09 -13.99 -0.81
N ASN A 140 -8.27 -14.00 0.23
CA ASN A 140 -7.86 -12.80 0.94
C ASN A 140 -6.69 -12.11 0.23
N GLU A 141 -7.05 -11.29 -0.75
CA GLU A 141 -6.10 -10.53 -1.57
C GLU A 141 -5.19 -9.63 -0.73
N LEU A 142 -5.69 -9.03 0.36
CA LEU A 142 -4.90 -8.14 1.23
C LEU A 142 -3.72 -8.89 1.89
N LEU A 143 -3.92 -10.13 2.35
CA LEU A 143 -2.85 -10.94 2.93
C LEU A 143 -1.85 -11.39 1.87
N TRP A 144 -2.33 -11.69 0.66
CA TRP A 144 -1.47 -11.99 -0.48
C TRP A 144 -0.61 -10.79 -0.85
N GLN A 145 -1.21 -9.60 -1.01
CA GLN A 145 -0.51 -8.34 -1.28
C GLN A 145 0.52 -8.04 -0.18
N LEU A 146 0.13 -8.14 1.10
CA LEU A 146 1.04 -7.95 2.23
C LEU A 146 2.29 -8.84 2.12
N ASN A 147 2.11 -10.12 1.83
CA ASN A 147 3.23 -11.05 1.67
C ASN A 147 4.10 -10.72 0.45
N ARG A 148 3.51 -10.21 -0.64
CA ARG A 148 4.27 -9.76 -1.82
C ARG A 148 5.06 -8.48 -1.51
N LEU A 149 4.47 -7.51 -0.81
CA LEU A 149 5.13 -6.27 -0.41
C LEU A 149 6.29 -6.54 0.56
N ASP A 150 6.08 -7.35 1.61
CA ASP A 150 7.14 -7.69 2.58
C ASP A 150 8.33 -8.40 1.90
N ASN A 151 8.05 -9.28 0.93
CA ASN A 151 9.11 -9.91 0.15
C ASN A 151 9.84 -8.94 -0.77
N ARG A 152 9.16 -7.93 -1.33
CA ARG A 152 9.81 -6.89 -2.13
C ARG A 152 10.68 -5.99 -1.28
N ASP A 153 10.14 -5.48 -0.17
CA ASP A 153 10.82 -4.54 0.73
C ASP A 153 12.17 -5.08 1.24
N LYS A 154 12.24 -6.39 1.52
CA LYS A 154 13.49 -7.08 1.89
C LYS A 154 14.62 -6.98 0.86
N HIS A 155 14.28 -6.80 -0.41
CA HIS A 155 15.23 -6.77 -1.51
C HIS A 155 15.34 -5.39 -2.18
N ASN A 156 14.26 -4.61 -2.18
CA ASN A 156 14.14 -3.30 -2.80
C ASN A 156 13.13 -2.46 -2.02
N LEU A 157 13.45 -1.18 -1.78
CA LEU A 157 12.49 -0.25 -1.16
C LEU A 157 11.19 -0.20 -1.95
N LEU A 158 10.07 -0.14 -1.22
CA LEU A 158 8.75 -0.03 -1.83
C LEU A 158 8.64 1.22 -2.72
N ILE A 159 8.03 1.05 -3.89
CA ILE A 159 7.79 2.13 -4.83
C ILE A 159 6.60 2.96 -4.34
N VAL A 160 6.90 4.18 -3.92
CA VAL A 160 5.93 5.18 -3.49
C VAL A 160 6.07 6.42 -4.35
N SER A 161 4.95 6.96 -4.83
CA SER A 161 4.93 8.18 -5.66
C SER A 161 3.80 9.12 -5.23
N LEU A 162 3.85 10.35 -5.69
CA LEU A 162 2.67 11.22 -5.68
C LEU A 162 1.73 10.64 -6.75
N GLY A 163 0.47 10.37 -6.40
CA GLY A 163 -0.48 9.74 -7.30
C GLY A 163 -1.27 10.76 -8.10
N LYS A 164 -1.92 11.69 -7.39
CA LYS A 164 -2.89 12.60 -7.97
C LYS A 164 -2.76 14.00 -7.39
N ILE A 165 -2.92 15.02 -8.24
CA ILE A 165 -3.04 16.42 -7.86
C ILE A 165 -4.45 16.88 -8.21
N SER A 166 -5.22 17.28 -7.21
CA SER A 166 -6.56 17.84 -7.38
C SER A 166 -6.51 19.36 -7.43
N PHE A 167 -7.34 19.94 -8.28
CA PHE A 167 -7.39 21.37 -8.53
C PHE A 167 -8.81 21.87 -8.29
N SER A 168 -8.97 22.96 -7.54
CA SER A 168 -10.26 23.66 -7.42
C SER A 168 -10.52 24.56 -8.62
N LYS A 169 -9.45 24.97 -9.31
CA LYS A 169 -9.50 25.86 -10.47
C LYS A 169 -8.29 25.62 -11.36
N LEU A 170 -8.49 25.63 -12.67
CA LEU A 170 -7.42 25.79 -13.66
C LEU A 170 -7.93 26.63 -14.81
N ASN A 171 -7.18 27.68 -15.08
CA ASN A 171 -7.28 28.51 -16.25
C ASN A 171 -6.02 28.33 -17.06
N VAL A 172 -6.20 28.12 -18.36
CA VAL A 172 -5.14 28.03 -19.34
C VAL A 172 -5.37 29.18 -20.31
N THR A 173 -4.40 30.08 -20.42
CA THR A 173 -4.49 31.25 -21.30
C THR A 173 -3.35 31.22 -22.31
N ALA A 174 -3.68 31.31 -23.59
CA ALA A 174 -2.70 31.46 -24.67
C ALA A 174 -2.48 32.95 -25.01
N SER A 175 -1.29 33.26 -25.52
CA SER A 175 -0.91 34.61 -25.92
C SER A 175 -1.74 35.20 -27.08
N ASP A 176 -2.47 34.36 -27.83
CA ASP A 176 -3.41 34.82 -28.86
C ASP A 176 -4.80 35.17 -28.29
N GLY A 177 -4.97 35.10 -26.97
CA GLY A 177 -6.22 35.39 -26.27
C GLY A 177 -7.14 34.17 -26.10
N SER A 178 -6.81 33.01 -26.67
CA SER A 178 -7.58 31.79 -26.45
C SER A 178 -7.45 31.33 -25.00
N CYS A 179 -8.56 30.90 -24.39
CA CYS A 179 -8.52 30.38 -23.02
C CYS A 179 -9.43 29.16 -22.82
N ILE A 180 -9.02 28.30 -21.89
CA ILE A 180 -9.87 27.25 -21.31
C ILE A 180 -9.90 27.45 -19.81
N SER A 181 -11.10 27.40 -19.25
CA SER A 181 -11.33 27.44 -17.81
C SER A 181 -12.03 26.16 -17.39
N SER A 182 -11.50 25.50 -16.36
CA SER A 182 -12.19 24.44 -15.62
C SER A 182 -12.61 24.99 -14.25
N PRO A 183 -13.82 25.55 -14.13
CA PRO A 183 -14.33 26.09 -12.86
C PRO A 183 -14.85 24.99 -11.91
N SER A 184 -15.16 23.80 -12.44
CA SER A 184 -15.39 22.60 -11.63
C SER A 184 -14.07 21.87 -11.46
N GLY A 185 -13.73 21.48 -10.23
CA GLY A 185 -12.44 20.88 -9.93
C GLY A 185 -12.11 19.67 -10.81
N PHE A 186 -10.82 19.45 -11.05
CA PHE A 186 -10.31 18.35 -11.87
C PHE A 186 -9.05 17.77 -11.22
N THR A 187 -8.67 16.56 -11.61
CA THR A 187 -7.53 15.84 -11.02
C THR A 187 -6.59 15.37 -12.11
N LEU A 188 -5.29 15.59 -11.92
CA LEU A 188 -4.24 15.08 -12.78
C LEU A 188 -3.50 13.93 -12.11
N VAL A 189 -3.18 12.88 -12.87
CA VAL A 189 -2.23 11.85 -12.42
C VAL A 189 -0.83 12.38 -12.60
N VAL A 190 0.00 12.22 -11.57
CA VAL A 190 1.36 12.75 -11.58
C VAL A 190 2.21 11.99 -12.60
N GLY A 191 2.95 12.74 -13.42
CA GLY A 191 3.76 12.17 -14.50
C GLY A 191 2.97 11.84 -15.78
N GLN A 192 1.65 12.04 -15.80
CA GLN A 192 0.87 11.97 -17.04
C GLN A 192 0.93 13.32 -17.76
N GLU A 193 1.27 13.29 -19.05
CA GLU A 193 1.17 14.46 -19.92
C GLU A 193 -0.28 14.69 -20.35
N VAL A 194 -0.75 15.93 -20.21
CA VAL A 194 -2.10 16.31 -20.65
C VAL A 194 -2.01 17.30 -21.80
N PRO A 195 -2.38 16.89 -23.03
CA PRO A 195 -2.35 17.78 -24.19
C PRO A 195 -3.46 18.83 -24.12
N LEU A 196 -3.09 20.09 -24.35
CA LEU A 196 -3.99 21.25 -24.42
C LEU A 196 -4.35 21.56 -25.87
N ALA A 197 -4.73 20.54 -26.64
CA ALA A 197 -4.97 20.65 -28.09
C ALA A 197 -6.07 21.66 -28.48
N ALA A 198 -6.94 22.04 -27.54
CA ALA A 198 -8.00 23.00 -27.74
C ALA A 198 -7.63 24.45 -27.35
N VAL A 199 -6.37 24.73 -26.97
CA VAL A 199 -5.94 26.08 -26.54
C VAL A 199 -4.83 26.65 -27.42
N GLY A 200 -5.15 27.76 -28.07
CA GLY A 200 -4.19 28.60 -28.78
C GLY A 200 -3.73 28.02 -30.11
N SER A 201 -3.30 28.92 -31.00
CA SER A 201 -2.70 28.55 -32.28
C SER A 201 -1.30 27.94 -32.09
N PRO A 202 -0.83 27.07 -33.00
CA PRO A 202 0.53 26.53 -32.94
C PRO A 202 1.57 27.66 -32.81
N GLY A 203 2.28 27.69 -31.68
CA GLY A 203 3.32 28.70 -31.41
C GLY A 203 3.01 29.69 -30.29
N CYS A 204 1.77 29.75 -29.80
CA CYS A 204 1.39 30.63 -28.70
C CYS A 204 2.04 30.27 -27.36
N LYS A 205 2.45 31.28 -26.58
CA LYS A 205 2.83 31.04 -25.18
C LYS A 205 1.58 30.69 -24.38
N VAL A 206 1.70 29.74 -23.47
CA VAL A 206 0.60 29.27 -22.62
C VAL A 206 0.95 29.52 -21.16
N GLU A 207 0.06 30.19 -20.45
CA GLU A 207 0.15 30.47 -19.03
C GLU A 207 -0.93 29.69 -18.27
N LEU A 208 -0.57 29.23 -17.07
CA LEU A 208 -1.47 28.49 -16.17
C LEU A 208 -1.76 29.35 -14.94
N ASP A 209 -3.04 29.53 -14.63
CA ASP A 209 -3.54 30.09 -13.36
C ASP A 209 -4.37 28.99 -12.68
N TYR A 210 -3.89 28.47 -11.55
CA TYR A 210 -4.50 27.31 -10.91
C TYR A 210 -4.55 27.43 -9.39
N GLU A 211 -5.54 26.78 -8.81
CA GLU A 211 -5.67 26.58 -7.38
C GLU A 211 -5.76 25.08 -7.10
N ILE A 212 -5.01 24.64 -6.10
CA ILE A 212 -4.91 23.24 -5.72
C ILE A 212 -5.96 22.95 -4.67
N ALA A 213 -6.82 21.96 -4.96
CA ALA A 213 -7.73 21.39 -3.99
C ALA A 213 -6.99 20.30 -3.21
N ALA A 214 -7.09 20.33 -1.88
CA ALA A 214 -6.68 19.19 -1.07
C ALA A 214 -7.69 18.03 -1.23
N PRO A 215 -7.25 16.75 -1.24
CA PRO A 215 -5.89 16.28 -0.99
C PRO A 215 -5.11 15.86 -2.27
N VAL A 216 -3.79 16.02 -2.18
CA VAL A 216 -2.80 15.34 -3.04
C VAL A 216 -2.48 14.00 -2.40
N ASP A 217 -2.61 12.91 -3.15
CA ASP A 217 -2.41 11.57 -2.58
C ASP A 217 -1.00 11.05 -2.82
N ILE A 218 -0.43 10.40 -1.81
CA ILE A 218 0.73 9.53 -1.96
C ILE A 218 0.22 8.11 -2.20
N VAL A 219 0.74 7.43 -3.21
CA VAL A 219 0.31 6.11 -3.64
C VAL A 219 1.44 5.10 -3.56
N VAL A 220 1.10 3.84 -3.27
CA VAL A 220 1.97 2.68 -3.49
C VAL A 220 1.76 2.19 -4.92
N ASN A 221 2.86 1.95 -5.64
CA ASN A 221 2.83 1.55 -7.04
C ASN A 221 3.79 0.38 -7.31
N GLU A 222 3.38 -0.78 -6.84
CA GLU A 222 4.10 -2.03 -6.88
C GLU A 222 3.51 -2.93 -7.97
N ALA A 223 4.03 -2.82 -9.19
CA ALA A 223 3.52 -3.49 -10.39
C ALA A 223 3.19 -4.98 -10.16
N GLY A 224 2.00 -5.41 -10.58
CA GLY A 224 1.52 -6.78 -10.39
C GLY A 224 1.20 -7.18 -8.94
N VAL A 225 1.19 -6.23 -8.01
CA VAL A 225 0.75 -6.41 -6.61
C VAL A 225 -0.32 -5.39 -6.27
N ILE A 226 0.03 -4.11 -6.29
CA ILE A 226 -0.85 -2.96 -6.05
C ILE A 226 -0.43 -1.83 -6.98
N GLU A 227 -1.36 -1.29 -7.75
CA GLU A 227 -1.07 -0.27 -8.76
C GLU A 227 -1.83 1.02 -8.47
N SER A 228 -1.07 2.05 -8.07
CA SER A 228 -1.58 3.41 -7.81
C SER A 228 -2.66 3.53 -6.73
N GLU A 229 -2.55 2.75 -5.64
CA GLU A 229 -3.47 2.87 -4.51
C GLU A 229 -2.98 3.86 -3.43
N PRO A 230 -3.88 4.61 -2.77
CA PRO A 230 -3.53 5.49 -1.66
C PRO A 230 -2.80 4.76 -0.52
N LEU A 231 -1.58 5.21 -0.20
CA LEU A 231 -0.68 4.52 0.73
C LEU A 231 -1.30 4.28 2.11
N ILE A 232 -1.82 5.34 2.76
CA ILE A 232 -2.36 5.25 4.12
C ILE A 232 -3.61 4.36 4.17
N PRO A 233 -4.64 4.55 3.33
CA PRO A 233 -5.78 3.64 3.28
C PRO A 233 -5.41 2.18 3.01
N THR A 234 -4.46 1.91 2.11
CA THR A 234 -4.03 0.54 1.82
C THR A 234 -3.35 -0.12 3.02
N LEU A 235 -2.45 0.59 3.72
CA LEU A 235 -1.81 0.08 4.93
C LEU A 235 -2.81 -0.15 6.08
N LEU A 236 -3.81 0.72 6.24
CA LEU A 236 -4.88 0.54 7.23
C LEU A 236 -5.70 -0.72 6.96
N LYS A 237 -6.14 -0.93 5.71
CA LYS A 237 -6.89 -2.14 5.31
C LYS A 237 -6.07 -3.41 5.59
N MET A 238 -4.77 -3.40 5.30
CA MET A 238 -3.88 -4.52 5.61
C MET A 238 -3.78 -4.75 7.12
N ALA A 239 -3.60 -3.69 7.91
CA ALA A 239 -3.52 -3.79 9.37
C ALA A 239 -4.80 -4.35 9.98
N GLU A 240 -5.97 -3.90 9.50
CA GLU A 240 -7.28 -4.41 9.91
C GLU A 240 -7.45 -5.88 9.54
N ALA A 241 -7.10 -6.28 8.31
CA ALA A 241 -7.17 -7.67 7.86
C ALA A 241 -6.29 -8.59 8.72
N VAL A 242 -5.05 -8.17 9.02
CA VAL A 242 -4.15 -8.93 9.90
C VAL A 242 -4.69 -8.97 11.33
N ASN A 243 -5.23 -7.87 11.85
CA ASN A 243 -5.83 -7.85 13.18
C ASN A 243 -6.99 -8.86 13.29
N GLN A 244 -7.87 -8.91 12.28
CA GLN A 244 -8.95 -9.88 12.21
C GLN A 244 -8.42 -11.32 12.20
N VAL A 245 -7.34 -11.60 11.46
CA VAL A 245 -6.70 -12.92 11.47
C VAL A 245 -6.15 -13.27 12.86
N VAL A 246 -5.48 -12.34 13.55
CA VAL A 246 -4.98 -12.56 14.91
C VAL A 246 -6.12 -12.89 15.88
N GLU A 247 -7.25 -12.18 15.79
CA GLU A 247 -8.44 -12.48 16.61
C GLU A 247 -9.07 -13.84 16.26
N LEU A 248 -9.11 -14.22 14.98
CA LEU A 248 -9.58 -15.54 14.56
C LEU A 248 -8.70 -16.66 15.11
N PHE A 249 -7.37 -16.47 15.15
CA PHE A 249 -6.45 -17.40 15.79
C PHE A 249 -6.77 -17.57 17.28
N ARG A 250 -6.93 -16.45 18.00
CA ARG A 250 -7.29 -16.46 19.42
C ARG A 250 -8.59 -17.21 19.68
N GLN A 251 -9.62 -16.97 18.88
CA GLN A 251 -10.92 -17.61 19.06
C GLN A 251 -10.93 -19.10 18.72
N THR A 252 -10.08 -19.52 17.78
CA THR A 252 -10.07 -20.91 17.27
C THR A 252 -9.14 -21.82 18.07
N PHE A 253 -8.06 -21.27 18.63
CA PHE A 253 -6.98 -22.03 19.29
C PHE A 253 -6.73 -21.57 20.73
N SER A 254 -7.79 -21.13 21.42
CA SER A 254 -7.77 -20.84 22.87
C SER A 254 -7.72 -22.10 23.71
#